data_AF-A0A178AEW3-F1
#
_entry.id   AF-A0A178AEW3-F1
#
_cell.length_a   1.000
_cell.length_b   1.000
_cell.length_c   1.000
_cell.angle_alpha   90.00
_cell.angle_beta   90.00
_cell.angle_gamma   90.00
#
_symmetry.space_group_name_H-M   'P 1'
#
loop_
_entity.id
_entity.type
_entity.pdbx_description
1 polymer ?
#
loop_
_entity_poly.entity_id
_entity_poly.type
_entity_poly.pdbx_seq_one_letter_code
_entity_poly.pdbx_strand_id
1 'polypeptide(L)'
;MDLSGPIVKLSVGAEAAILQVHQSVLCRASEFFKNAMKPEWTKQRSDPHTITLLDDSFEDVSLYILWLYSREIRVTKAEGGSYNVKDTSDLGLLAKVLVKAYIYGQKVMDGGYQRAVIKEVFLLQYDHDWVPEPDVLCLVYDATPKGCSARQLM
;
A
#
# COMPACT_ATOMS: atom_id res chain seq x y z
N MET A 1 -13.06 -12.94 -8.13
CA MET A 1 -12.47 -11.65 -8.59
C MET A 1 -12.89 -11.45 -10.03
N ASP A 2 -13.48 -10.31 -10.36
CA ASP A 2 -13.85 -9.99 -11.75
C ASP A 2 -12.68 -9.32 -12.48
N LEU A 3 -12.19 -9.96 -13.55
CA LEU A 3 -11.09 -9.53 -14.41
C LEU A 3 -11.57 -9.14 -15.82
N SER A 4 -12.88 -9.05 -16.04
CA SER A 4 -13.45 -8.76 -17.37
C SER A 4 -13.50 -7.26 -17.72
N GLY A 5 -13.24 -6.38 -16.73
CA GLY A 5 -13.28 -4.93 -16.90
C GLY A 5 -12.06 -4.35 -17.63
N PRO A 6 -12.13 -3.06 -18.04
CA PRO A 6 -11.02 -2.39 -18.70
C PRO A 6 -9.79 -2.26 -17.80
N ILE A 7 -8.61 -2.21 -18.43
CA ILE A 7 -7.34 -1.96 -17.75
C ILE A 7 -7.12 -0.44 -17.63
N VAL A 8 -6.77 0.00 -16.42
CA VAL A 8 -6.35 1.36 -16.10
C VAL A 8 -4.84 1.36 -15.86
N LYS A 9 -4.18 2.43 -16.32
CA LYS A 9 -2.75 2.68 -16.10
C LYS A 9 -2.58 3.55 -14.87
N LEU A 10 -1.73 3.13 -13.94
CA LEU A 10 -1.24 3.95 -12.85
C LEU A 10 0.16 4.44 -13.24
N SER A 11 0.31 5.74 -13.46
CA SER A 11 1.60 6.37 -13.71
C SER A 11 2.20 6.83 -12.39
N VAL A 12 3.22 6.14 -11.90
CA VAL A 12 3.74 6.25 -10.54
C VAL A 12 5.09 6.96 -10.51
N GLY A 13 5.24 7.87 -9.54
CA GLY A 13 6.49 8.57 -9.27
C GLY A 13 6.92 9.55 -10.35
N ALA A 14 8.08 10.19 -10.14
CA ALA A 14 8.68 11.16 -11.05
C ALA A 14 9.10 10.54 -12.39
N GLU A 15 9.47 9.26 -12.39
CA GLU A 15 9.87 8.52 -13.59
C GLU A 15 8.67 8.03 -14.42
N ALA A 16 7.44 8.29 -13.96
CA ALA A 16 6.20 7.89 -14.63
C ALA A 16 6.14 6.38 -14.95
N ALA A 17 6.63 5.55 -14.03
CA ALA A 17 6.58 4.10 -14.17
C ALA A 17 5.13 3.63 -14.26
N ILE A 18 4.82 2.79 -15.24
CA ILE A 18 3.42 2.38 -15.52
C ILE A 18 3.13 1.02 -14.90
N LEU A 19 2.10 0.99 -14.05
CA LEU A 19 1.46 -0.24 -13.57
C LEU A 19 0.08 -0.39 -14.20
N GLN A 20 -0.27 -1.62 -14.58
CA GLN A 20 -1.54 -1.93 -15.23
C GLN A 20 -2.42 -2.78 -14.33
N VAL A 21 -3.68 -2.36 -14.16
CA VAL A 21 -4.60 -3.03 -13.25
C VAL A 21 -6.04 -2.91 -13.75
N HIS A 22 -6.84 -3.95 -13.52
CA HIS A 22 -8.25 -3.93 -13.90
C HIS A 22 -9.01 -2.90 -13.07
N GLN A 23 -9.76 -2.02 -13.74
CA GLN A 23 -10.53 -0.96 -13.10
C GLN A 23 -11.50 -1.52 -12.06
N SER A 24 -12.16 -2.64 -12.38
CA SER A 24 -13.11 -3.33 -11.50
C SER A 24 -12.45 -3.82 -10.21
N VAL A 25 -11.16 -4.17 -10.26
CA VAL A 25 -10.39 -4.59 -9.09
C VAL A 25 -10.06 -3.39 -8.21
N LEU A 26 -9.55 -2.29 -8.79
CA LEU A 26 -9.25 -1.05 -8.07
C LEU A 26 -10.49 -0.46 -7.41
N CYS A 27 -11.54 -0.20 -8.19
CA CYS A 27 -12.72 0.55 -7.73
C CYS A 27 -13.58 -0.23 -6.74
N ARG A 28 -13.49 -1.57 -6.73
CA ARG A 28 -14.17 -2.41 -5.74
C ARG A 28 -13.55 -2.28 -4.35
N ALA A 29 -12.24 -2.06 -4.28
CA ALA A 29 -11.49 -2.10 -3.04
C ALA A 29 -11.25 -0.70 -2.44
N SER A 30 -11.04 0.30 -3.31
CA SER A 30 -10.64 1.64 -2.92
C SER A 30 -11.66 2.71 -3.36
N GLU A 31 -12.15 3.47 -2.39
CA GLU A 31 -13.03 4.62 -2.66
C GLU A 31 -12.26 5.76 -3.33
N PHE A 32 -10.96 5.91 -3.06
CA PHE A 32 -10.08 6.84 -3.78
C PHE A 32 -10.10 6.58 -5.29
N PHE A 33 -9.81 5.35 -5.71
CA PHE A 33 -9.77 5.02 -7.14
C PHE A 33 -11.15 5.07 -7.78
N LYS A 34 -12.20 4.69 -7.05
CA LYS A 34 -13.59 4.84 -7.50
C LYS A 34 -13.95 6.30 -7.75
N ASN A 35 -13.56 7.20 -6.85
CA ASN A 35 -13.73 8.64 -7.05
C ASN A 35 -12.89 9.14 -8.23
N ALA A 36 -11.64 8.71 -8.34
CA ALA A 36 -10.75 9.08 -9.44
C ALA A 36 -11.26 8.61 -10.81
N MET A 37 -12.12 7.59 -10.88
CA MET A 37 -12.71 7.09 -12.12
C MET A 37 -14.10 7.67 -12.45
N LYS A 38 -14.61 8.62 -11.66
CA LYS A 38 -15.89 9.27 -12.01
C LYS A 38 -15.78 10.11 -13.28
N PRO A 39 -16.84 10.19 -14.10
CA PRO A 39 -16.83 10.91 -15.37
C PRO A 39 -16.42 12.38 -15.25
N GLU A 40 -16.78 13.07 -14.16
CA GLU A 40 -16.37 14.47 -13.95
C GLU A 40 -14.85 14.65 -13.88
N TRP A 41 -14.10 13.64 -13.44
CA TRP A 41 -12.64 13.68 -13.35
C TRP A 41 -11.97 13.11 -14.58
N THR A 42 -12.46 11.99 -15.12
CA THR A 42 -11.83 11.32 -16.26
C THR A 42 -11.90 12.15 -17.54
N LYS A 43 -12.97 12.93 -17.75
CA LYS A 43 -13.12 13.83 -18.90
C LYS A 43 -12.15 15.01 -18.88
N GLN A 44 -11.58 15.36 -17.73
CA GLN A 44 -10.60 16.44 -17.60
C GLN A 44 -9.17 15.97 -17.89
N ARG A 45 -8.94 14.65 -17.99
CA ARG A 45 -7.62 14.08 -18.25
C ARG A 45 -7.36 13.99 -19.76
N SER A 46 -6.09 14.14 -20.14
CA SER A 46 -5.63 13.87 -21.50
C SER A 46 -5.82 12.40 -21.89
N ASP A 47 -5.64 11.48 -20.93
CA ASP A 47 -5.99 10.06 -21.05
C ASP A 47 -6.96 9.66 -19.91
N PRO A 48 -8.25 9.40 -20.23
CA PRO A 48 -9.26 8.98 -19.25
C PRO A 48 -8.93 7.70 -18.48
N HIS A 49 -8.05 6.84 -19.02
CA HIS A 49 -7.68 5.55 -18.43
C HIS A 49 -6.32 5.57 -17.72
N THR A 50 -5.75 6.76 -17.52
CA THR A 50 -4.51 6.94 -16.77
C THR A 50 -4.76 7.73 -15.49
N ILE A 51 -4.27 7.23 -14.36
CA ILE A 51 -4.25 7.91 -13.06
C ILE A 51 -2.80 8.20 -12.71
N THR A 52 -2.48 9.47 -12.51
CA THR A 52 -1.13 9.90 -12.13
C THR A 52 -0.99 9.93 -10.62
N LEU A 53 0.05 9.29 -10.11
CA LEU A 53 0.40 9.11 -8.70
C LEU A 53 1.83 9.63 -8.47
N LEU A 54 2.04 10.94 -8.59
CA LEU A 54 3.37 11.57 -8.60
C LEU A 54 4.12 11.43 -7.27
N ASP A 55 3.40 11.54 -6.16
CA ASP A 55 3.97 11.50 -4.81
C ASP A 55 4.09 10.07 -4.24
N ASP A 56 3.69 9.06 -5.01
CA ASP A 56 3.70 7.66 -4.58
C ASP A 56 4.93 6.94 -5.09
N SER A 57 5.49 6.05 -4.26
CA SER A 57 6.58 5.17 -4.66
C SER A 57 6.05 4.01 -5.50
N PHE A 58 6.90 3.50 -6.40
CA PHE A 58 6.54 2.35 -7.22
C PHE A 58 6.30 1.10 -6.35
N GLU A 59 7.07 0.95 -5.28
CA GLU A 59 7.02 -0.16 -4.34
C GLU A 59 5.68 -0.20 -3.58
N ASP A 60 5.23 0.95 -3.06
CA ASP A 60 3.97 1.02 -2.30
C ASP A 60 2.76 0.68 -3.19
N VAL A 61 2.74 1.24 -4.41
CA VAL A 61 1.66 0.97 -5.38
C VAL A 61 1.71 -0.48 -5.85
N SER A 62 2.91 -1.03 -6.10
CA SER A 62 3.08 -2.42 -6.53
C SER A 62 2.63 -3.42 -5.47
N LEU A 63 2.99 -3.19 -4.20
CA LEU A 63 2.56 -4.03 -3.08
C LEU A 63 1.04 -4.02 -2.94
N TYR A 64 0.41 -2.84 -3.07
CA TYR A 64 -1.03 -2.72 -3.03
C TYR A 64 -1.72 -3.46 -4.18
N ILE A 65 -1.21 -3.32 -5.42
CA ILE A 65 -1.72 -4.08 -6.58
C ILE A 65 -1.59 -5.58 -6.34
N LEU A 66 -0.44 -6.05 -5.84
CA LEU A 66 -0.24 -7.44 -5.54
C LEU A 66 -1.28 -7.94 -4.55
N TRP A 67 -1.50 -7.21 -3.45
CA TRP A 67 -2.54 -7.53 -2.48
C TRP A 67 -3.95 -7.53 -3.08
N LEU A 68 -4.25 -6.60 -4.00
CA LEU A 68 -5.56 -6.57 -4.65
C LEU A 68 -5.85 -7.88 -5.36
N TYR A 69 -4.85 -8.48 -6.01
CA TYR A 69 -4.96 -9.74 -6.74
C TYR A 69 -4.84 -10.98 -5.84
N SER A 70 -3.85 -11.01 -4.94
CA SER A 70 -3.52 -12.19 -4.13
C SER A 70 -4.35 -12.29 -2.84
N ARG A 71 -4.82 -11.16 -2.31
CA ARG A 71 -5.33 -11.00 -0.94
C ARG A 71 -4.31 -11.31 0.16
N GLU A 72 -3.03 -11.29 -0.19
CA GLU A 72 -1.91 -11.52 0.71
C GLU A 72 -0.92 -10.35 0.64
N ILE A 73 -0.44 -9.92 1.79
CA ILE A 73 0.65 -8.96 1.90
C ILE A 73 1.96 -9.72 1.70
N ARG A 74 2.57 -9.58 0.52
CA ARG A 74 3.84 -10.24 0.19
C ARG A 74 4.91 -9.18 0.05
N VAL A 75 5.77 -9.06 1.05
CA VAL A 75 6.88 -8.11 1.05
C VAL A 75 8.17 -8.83 0.65
N THR A 76 8.83 -8.30 -0.38
CA THR A 76 10.13 -8.79 -0.85
C THR A 76 11.16 -7.68 -0.75
N LYS A 77 12.43 -8.05 -0.56
CA LYS A 77 13.53 -7.07 -0.57
C LYS A 77 13.71 -6.45 -1.96
N ALA A 78 14.21 -5.23 -2.02
CA ALA A 78 14.49 -4.53 -3.27
C ALA A 78 15.53 -5.26 -4.14
N GLU A 79 16.58 -5.83 -3.54
CA GLU A 79 17.56 -6.68 -4.22
C GLU A 79 17.07 -8.09 -4.59
N GLY A 80 15.80 -8.40 -4.30
CA GLY A 80 15.23 -9.75 -4.41
C GLY A 80 15.50 -10.59 -3.16
N GLY A 81 14.59 -11.54 -2.90
CA GLY A 81 14.63 -12.41 -1.73
C GLY A 81 13.63 -12.02 -0.62
N SER A 82 13.63 -12.83 0.44
CA SER A 82 12.74 -12.68 1.61
C SER A 82 13.47 -12.04 2.78
N TYR A 83 12.72 -11.36 3.65
CA TYR A 83 13.23 -10.91 4.95
C TYR A 83 13.60 -12.10 5.82
N ASN A 84 14.78 -12.06 6.44
CA ASN A 84 15.16 -13.03 7.45
C ASN A 84 14.59 -12.56 8.80
N VAL A 85 13.52 -13.21 9.24
CA VAL A 85 12.84 -12.88 10.51
C VAL A 85 13.69 -13.14 11.77
N LYS A 86 14.87 -13.77 11.63
CA LYS A 86 15.84 -13.93 12.72
C LYS A 86 16.86 -12.80 12.80
N ASP A 87 16.92 -11.94 11.77
CA ASP A 87 17.80 -10.78 11.74
C ASP A 87 16.99 -9.54 12.14
N THR A 88 17.39 -8.89 13.23
CA THR A 88 16.70 -7.70 13.76
C THR A 88 16.65 -6.55 12.77
N SER A 89 17.68 -6.41 11.92
CA SER A 89 17.75 -5.34 10.91
C SER A 89 16.73 -5.57 9.80
N ASP A 90 16.60 -6.81 9.34
CA ASP A 90 15.59 -7.21 8.37
C ASP A 90 14.18 -7.03 8.95
N LEU A 91 13.99 -7.31 10.24
CA LEU A 91 12.72 -7.16 10.93
C LEU A 91 12.28 -5.70 11.01
N GLY A 92 13.21 -4.80 11.38
CA GLY A 92 12.99 -3.35 11.36
C GLY A 92 12.69 -2.83 9.94
N LEU A 93 13.38 -3.33 8.92
CA LEU A 93 13.11 -2.95 7.53
C LEU A 93 11.74 -3.44 7.05
N LEU A 94 11.37 -4.68 7.38
CA LEU A 94 10.04 -5.23 7.09
C LEU A 94 8.95 -4.40 7.77
N ALA A 95 9.13 -4.06 9.05
CA ALA A 95 8.20 -3.21 9.78
C ALA A 95 8.00 -1.86 9.08
N LYS A 96 9.09 -1.19 8.65
CA LYS A 96 9.01 0.06 7.89
C LYS A 96 8.19 -0.07 6.61
N VAL A 97 8.36 -1.17 5.86
CA VAL A 97 7.57 -1.41 4.65
C VAL A 97 6.09 -1.62 4.99
N LEU A 98 5.78 -2.39 6.05
CA LEU A 98 4.41 -2.56 6.52
C LEU A 98 3.77 -1.23 6.96
N VAL A 99 4.52 -0.37 7.66
CA VAL A 99 4.03 0.97 8.03
C VAL A 99 3.70 1.81 6.80
N LYS A 100 4.60 1.86 5.81
CA LYS A 100 4.35 2.57 4.55
C LYS A 100 3.14 2.00 3.80
N ALA A 101 3.00 0.68 3.76
CA ALA A 101 1.85 0.00 3.19
C ALA A 101 0.54 0.42 3.89
N TYR A 102 0.54 0.52 5.23
CA TYR A 102 -0.62 0.99 5.99
C TYR A 102 -0.98 2.44 5.63
N ILE A 103 0.01 3.33 5.59
CA ILE A 103 -0.17 4.74 5.21
C ILE A 103 -0.74 4.86 3.80
N TYR A 104 -0.19 4.10 2.84
CA TYR A 104 -0.72 4.05 1.48
C TYR A 104 -2.18 3.56 1.47
N GLY A 105 -2.51 2.56 2.28
CA GLY A 105 -3.87 2.08 2.49
C GLY A 105 -4.84 3.14 3.02
N GLN A 106 -4.38 4.07 3.86
CA GLN A 106 -5.16 5.23 4.28
C GLN A 106 -5.39 6.19 3.12
N LYS A 107 -4.33 6.52 2.37
CA LYS A 107 -4.41 7.40 1.19
C LYS A 107 -5.41 6.88 0.16
N VAL A 108 -5.35 5.59 -0.16
CA VAL A 108 -6.28 4.97 -1.13
C VAL A 108 -7.64 4.60 -0.50
N MET A 109 -7.85 4.89 0.78
CA MET A 109 -9.10 4.64 1.50
C MET A 109 -9.55 3.17 1.46
N ASP A 110 -8.61 2.22 1.51
CA ASP A 110 -8.92 0.78 1.52
C ASP A 110 -8.76 0.21 2.94
N GLY A 111 -9.88 0.14 3.66
CA GLY A 111 -9.90 -0.42 5.01
C GLY A 111 -9.61 -1.94 5.05
N GLY A 112 -9.84 -2.66 3.96
CA GLY A 112 -9.49 -4.08 3.85
C GLY A 112 -7.99 -4.29 3.81
N TYR A 113 -7.30 -3.47 3.02
CA TYR A 113 -5.85 -3.46 2.95
C TYR A 113 -5.22 -3.05 4.28
N GLN A 114 -5.70 -1.96 4.88
CA GLN A 114 -5.23 -1.50 6.20
C GLN A 114 -5.32 -2.59 7.27
N ARG A 115 -6.44 -3.33 7.33
CA ARG A 115 -6.60 -4.44 8.28
C ARG A 115 -5.65 -5.60 7.99
N ALA A 116 -5.43 -5.92 6.71
CA ALA A 116 -4.48 -6.96 6.32
C ALA A 116 -3.05 -6.60 6.73
N VAL A 117 -2.63 -5.35 6.52
CA VAL A 117 -1.32 -4.86 6.92
C VAL A 117 -1.15 -4.86 8.44
N ILE A 118 -2.15 -4.38 9.20
CA ILE A 118 -2.11 -4.42 10.67
C ILE A 118 -1.95 -5.86 11.19
N LYS A 119 -2.62 -6.83 10.55
CA LYS A 119 -2.48 -8.24 10.91
C LYS A 119 -1.03 -8.71 10.75
N GLU A 120 -0.35 -8.34 9.69
CA GLU A 120 1.06 -8.70 9.50
C GLU A 120 1.97 -8.04 10.55
N VAL A 121 1.71 -6.79 10.94
CA VAL A 121 2.45 -6.13 12.03
C VAL A 121 2.26 -6.86 13.35
N PHE A 122 1.03 -7.31 13.66
CA PHE A 122 0.77 -8.10 14.85
C PHE A 122 1.49 -9.45 14.85
N LEU A 123 1.52 -10.15 13.70
CA LEU A 123 2.26 -11.39 13.57
C LEU A 123 3.75 -11.15 13.79
N LEU A 124 4.30 -10.04 13.29
CA LEU A 124 5.68 -9.64 13.53
C LEU A 124 5.99 -9.47 15.03
N GLN A 125 5.12 -8.78 15.76
CA GLN A 125 5.28 -8.54 17.19
C GLN A 125 5.13 -9.84 18.00
N TYR A 126 4.14 -10.66 17.66
CA TYR A 126 3.80 -11.86 18.43
C TYR A 126 4.75 -13.05 18.15
N ASP A 127 5.11 -13.28 16.89
CA ASP A 127 5.92 -14.45 16.50
C ASP A 127 7.43 -14.21 16.66
N HIS A 128 7.86 -12.95 16.74
CA HIS A 128 9.29 -12.58 16.73
C HIS A 128 9.71 -11.64 17.86
N ASP A 129 8.85 -11.41 18.86
CA ASP A 129 9.09 -10.50 19.99
C ASP A 129 9.60 -9.11 19.55
N TRP A 130 9.19 -8.67 18.36
CA TRP A 130 9.66 -7.42 17.79
C TRP A 130 9.05 -6.23 18.51
N VAL A 131 9.89 -5.23 18.82
CA VAL A 131 9.48 -3.95 19.40
C VAL A 131 9.80 -2.82 18.42
N PRO A 132 8.88 -1.85 18.20
CA PRO A 132 9.12 -0.74 17.29
C PRO A 132 10.36 0.08 17.62
N GLU A 133 11.23 0.22 16.63
CA GLU A 133 12.34 1.17 16.68
C GLU A 133 11.81 2.62 16.63
N PRO A 134 12.53 3.59 17.20
CA PRO A 134 12.08 4.98 17.24
C PRO A 134 11.73 5.58 15.87
N ASP A 135 12.43 5.17 14.81
CA ASP A 135 12.19 5.65 13.46
C ASP A 135 10.89 5.11 12.84
N VAL A 136 10.52 3.86 13.15
CA VAL A 136 9.23 3.28 12.80
C VAL A 136 8.09 4.02 13.49
N LEU A 137 8.27 4.33 14.78
CA LEU A 137 7.30 5.14 15.54
C LEU A 137 7.15 6.54 14.92
N CYS A 138 8.25 7.23 14.61
CA CYS A 138 8.20 8.53 13.94
C CYS A 138 7.40 8.47 12.64
N LEU A 139 7.64 7.46 11.79
CA LEU A 139 6.89 7.29 10.54
C LEU A 139 5.37 7.19 10.76
N VAL A 140 4.93 6.41 11.75
CA VAL A 140 3.50 6.28 12.08
C VAL A 140 2.92 7.59 12.60
N TYR A 141 3.64 8.24 13.53
CA TYR A 141 3.16 9.45 14.19
C TYR A 141 3.16 10.67 13.28
N ASP A 142 4.05 10.74 12.30
CA ASP A 142 4.11 11.83 11.32
C ASP A 142 3.06 11.66 10.22
N ALA A 143 2.81 10.41 9.79
CA ALA A 143 1.97 10.14 8.62
C ALA A 143 0.47 9.94 8.93
N THR A 144 0.10 9.72 10.19
CA THR A 144 -1.30 9.44 10.57
C THR A 144 -1.87 10.55 11.46
N PRO A 145 -3.20 10.79 11.53
CA PRO A 145 -3.76 11.77 12.46
C PRO A 145 -3.80 11.26 13.91
N LYS A 146 -3.94 12.18 14.89
CA LYS A 146 -4.18 11.82 16.30
C LYS A 146 -5.45 10.95 16.40
N GLY A 147 -5.37 9.84 17.15
CA GLY A 147 -6.47 8.88 17.31
C GLY A 147 -6.51 7.75 16.27
N CYS A 148 -5.58 7.72 15.31
CA CYS A 148 -5.43 6.61 14.38
C CYS A 148 -5.05 5.31 15.14
N SER A 149 -5.73 4.19 14.85
CA SER A 149 -5.47 2.89 15.50
C SER A 149 -4.01 2.44 15.37
N ALA A 150 -3.33 2.78 14.26
CA ALA A 150 -1.92 2.43 14.08
C ALA A 150 -0.99 3.03 15.15
N ARG A 151 -1.32 4.21 15.70
CA ARG A 151 -0.55 4.84 16.80
C ARG A 151 -0.74 4.15 18.16
N GLN A 152 -1.77 3.32 18.29
CA GLN A 152 -2.05 2.55 19.50
C GLN A 152 -1.47 1.14 19.44
N LEU A 153 -1.03 0.71 18.26
CA LEU A 153 -0.52 -0.63 17.95
C LEU A 153 1.00 -0.72 17.96
N MET A 154 1.69 0.42 17.88
CA MET A 154 3.14 0.52 17.90
C MET A 154 3.60 1.35 19.09
#